data_AF-A0A0Q8XKA7-F1
#
_entry.id   AF-A0A0Q8XKA7-F1
#
_cell.length_a   1.000
_cell.length_b   1.000
_cell.length_c   1.000
_cell.angle_alpha   90.00
_cell.angle_beta   90.00
_cell.angle_gamma   90.00
#
_symmetry.space_group_name_H-M   'P 1'
#
loop_
_entity.id
_entity.type
_entity.pdbx_description
1 polymer ?
#
loop_
_entity_poly.entity_id
_entity_poly.type
_entity_poly.pdbx_seq_one_letter_code
_entity_poly.pdbx_strand_id
1 'polypeptide(L)'
;MTDIVLKNYAAALNDRVDELAQATDEASVQNVLDRTEAEVTRNTPLPNTFVYRATVLVLGASVLSVIAGQILITLTPNGPQIPDGLIAIGSAAIGALAGLLAPVGSR
;
A
#
# COMPACT_ATOMS: atom_id res chain seq x y z
N MET A 1 17.19 6.53 -1.37
CA MET A 1 16.15 6.44 -2.42
C MET A 1 16.74 5.81 -3.68
N THR A 2 17.93 6.23 -4.10
CA THR A 2 18.72 5.65 -5.19
C THR A 2 19.07 4.17 -5.01
N ASP A 3 19.42 3.69 -3.82
CA ASP A 3 19.83 2.27 -3.63
C ASP A 3 18.75 1.24 -3.97
N ILE A 4 17.47 1.51 -3.65
CA ILE A 4 16.37 0.57 -3.93
C ILE A 4 16.08 0.54 -5.43
N VAL A 5 16.04 1.73 -6.05
CA VAL A 5 15.84 1.86 -7.49
C VAL A 5 16.98 1.18 -8.25
N LEU A 6 18.23 1.38 -7.83
CA LEU A 6 19.40 0.76 -8.46
C LEU A 6 19.39 -0.77 -8.34
N LYS A 7 18.98 -1.32 -7.19
CA LYS A 7 18.84 -2.77 -7.02
C LYS A 7 17.71 -3.34 -7.90
N ASN A 8 16.57 -2.67 -7.98
CA ASN A 8 15.46 -3.09 -8.83
C ASN A 8 15.84 -3.01 -10.32
N TYR A 9 16.57 -1.97 -10.72
CA TYR A 9 17.06 -1.79 -12.08
C TYR A 9 18.09 -2.87 -12.45
N ALA A 10 19.04 -3.15 -11.56
CA ALA A 10 20.02 -4.21 -11.76
C ALA A 10 19.36 -5.60 -11.87
N ALA A 11 18.34 -5.87 -11.06
CA ALA A 11 17.59 -7.12 -11.13
C ALA A 11 16.80 -7.24 -12.45
N ALA A 12 16.12 -6.16 -12.87
CA ALA A 12 15.33 -6.15 -14.10
C ALA A 12 16.20 -6.25 -15.37
N LEU A 13 17.39 -5.65 -15.35
CA LEU A 13 18.37 -5.81 -16.43
C LEU A 13 18.96 -7.22 -16.47
N ASN A 14 19.21 -7.82 -15.31
CA ASN A 14 19.74 -9.18 -15.23
C ASN A 14 18.76 -10.20 -15.82
N ASP A 15 17.46 -9.97 -15.67
CA ASP A 15 16.39 -10.80 -16.27
C ASP A 15 16.33 -10.65 -17.81
N ARG A 16 16.86 -9.55 -18.35
CA ARG A 16 16.89 -9.22 -19.78
C ARG A 16 18.28 -9.36 -20.41
N VAL A 17 19.21 -10.05 -19.74
CA VAL A 17 20.58 -10.27 -20.25
C VAL A 17 20.58 -10.90 -21.64
N ASP A 18 19.65 -11.81 -21.92
CA ASP A 18 19.55 -12.46 -23.23
C ASP A 18 19.05 -11.52 -24.33
N GLU A 19 18.13 -10.59 -24.01
CA GLU A 19 17.66 -9.54 -24.93
C GLU A 19 18.78 -8.53 -25.22
N LEU A 20 19.55 -8.16 -24.19
CA LEU A 20 20.72 -7.29 -24.31
C LEU A 20 21.85 -7.94 -25.11
N ALA A 21 22.05 -9.26 -24.98
CA ALA A 21 23.04 -10.00 -25.75
C ALA A 21 22.67 -10.15 -27.23
N GLN A 22 21.37 -10.10 -27.55
CA GLN A 22 20.86 -10.16 -28.94
C GLN A 22 20.78 -8.79 -29.61
N ALA A 23 20.80 -7.70 -28.84
CA ALA A 23 20.80 -6.35 -29.38
C ALA A 23 22.09 -6.09 -30.18
N THR A 24 21.94 -5.94 -31.49
CA THR A 24 23.07 -5.82 -32.43
C THR A 24 23.46 -4.36 -32.70
N ASP A 25 22.58 -3.43 -32.32
CA ASP A 25 22.72 -1.99 -32.55
C ASP A 25 22.36 -1.19 -31.29
N GLU A 26 22.89 0.03 -31.21
CA GLU A 26 22.73 0.93 -30.06
C GLU A 26 21.26 1.29 -29.79
N ALA A 27 20.44 1.41 -30.85
CA ALA A 27 19.03 1.72 -30.72
C ALA A 27 18.23 0.54 -30.10
N SER A 28 18.60 -0.70 -30.41
CA SER A 28 18.03 -1.90 -29.79
C SER A 28 18.36 -1.97 -28.29
N VAL A 29 19.60 -1.65 -27.89
CA VAL A 29 19.99 -1.57 -26.48
C VAL A 29 19.18 -0.49 -25.75
N GLN A 30 19.01 0.67 -26.38
CA GLN A 30 18.26 1.80 -25.80
C GLN A 30 16.78 1.46 -25.59
N ASN A 31 16.16 0.74 -26.54
CA ASN A 31 14.78 0.29 -26.39
C ASN A 31 14.58 -0.67 -25.20
N VAL A 32 15.57 -1.54 -24.92
CA VAL A 32 15.51 -2.45 -23.77
C VAL A 32 15.65 -1.66 -22.46
N LEU A 33 16.54 -0.67 -22.42
CA LEU A 33 16.71 0.23 -21.28
C LEU A 33 15.42 1.02 -20.99
N ASP A 34 14.83 1.65 -22.00
CA ASP A 34 13.62 2.48 -21.84
C ASP A 34 12.43 1.66 -21.32
N ARG A 35 12.28 0.42 -21.80
CA ARG A 35 11.24 -0.52 -21.32
C ARG A 35 11.50 -0.95 -19.88
N THR A 36 12.75 -1.24 -19.57
CA THR A 36 13.17 -1.64 -18.21
C THR A 36 12.95 -0.49 -17.23
N GLU A 37 13.24 0.75 -17.62
CA GLU A 37 12.98 1.94 -16.81
C GLU A 37 11.48 2.16 -16.55
N ALA A 38 10.65 2.01 -17.58
CA ALA A 38 9.20 2.12 -17.42
C ALA A 38 8.64 1.05 -16.47
N GLU A 39 9.14 -0.18 -16.55
CA GLU A 39 8.73 -1.30 -15.70
C GLU A 39 9.21 -1.13 -14.26
N VAL A 40 10.48 -0.77 -14.06
CA VAL A 40 11.06 -0.51 -12.73
C VAL A 40 10.39 0.68 -12.06
N THR A 41 10.07 1.75 -12.80
CA THR A 41 9.34 2.90 -12.24
C THR A 41 7.93 2.51 -11.78
N ARG A 42 7.26 1.60 -12.50
CA ARG A 42 5.91 1.14 -12.16
C ARG A 42 5.90 0.15 -10.99
N ASN A 43 6.89 -0.75 -10.96
CA ASN A 43 6.97 -1.85 -10.00
C ASN A 43 7.79 -1.50 -8.76
N THR A 44 8.58 -0.43 -8.78
CA THR A 44 9.23 0.08 -7.57
C THR A 44 8.14 0.67 -6.69
N PRO A 45 7.85 0.06 -5.52
CA PRO A 45 6.90 0.63 -4.60
C PRO A 45 7.43 1.99 -4.21
N LEU A 46 6.72 3.06 -4.58
CA LEU A 46 6.97 4.37 -4.02
C LEU A 46 6.91 4.19 -2.50
N PRO A 47 8.00 4.47 -1.75
CA PRO A 47 7.91 4.56 -0.31
C PRO A 47 7.13 5.84 -0.03
N ASN A 48 5.81 5.80 -0.27
CA ASN A 48 4.93 6.91 -0.01
C ASN A 48 4.62 6.88 1.49
N THR A 49 5.69 7.09 2.26
CA THR A 49 5.72 7.05 3.72
C THR A 49 4.71 8.04 4.28
N PHE A 50 4.39 9.10 3.53
CA PHE A 50 3.34 10.05 3.85
C PHE A 50 1.95 9.41 3.81
N VAL A 51 1.58 8.73 2.72
CA VAL A 51 0.27 8.05 2.61
C VAL A 51 0.16 6.97 3.67
N TYR A 52 1.22 6.17 3.88
CA TYR A 52 1.26 5.19 4.95
C TYR A 52 1.05 5.84 6.34
N ARG A 53 1.79 6.91 6.66
CA ARG A 53 1.66 7.63 7.94
C ARG A 53 0.30 8.28 8.11
N ALA A 54 -0.25 8.90 7.08
CA ALA A 54 -1.56 9.54 7.09
C ALA A 54 -2.66 8.51 7.34
N THR A 55 -2.62 7.37 6.63
CA THR A 55 -3.55 6.27 6.83
C THR A 55 -3.45 5.71 8.24
N VAL A 56 -2.24 5.43 8.74
CA VAL A 56 -2.04 4.93 10.10
C VAL A 56 -2.51 5.93 11.16
N LEU A 57 -2.27 7.23 10.97
CA LEU A 57 -2.75 8.27 11.89
C LEU A 57 -4.27 8.38 11.90
N VAL A 58 -4.91 8.39 10.73
CA VAL A 58 -6.37 8.49 10.62
C VAL A 58 -7.06 7.23 11.17
N LEU A 59 -6.53 6.04 10.86
CA LEU A 59 -7.06 4.79 11.42
C LEU A 59 -6.86 4.71 12.93
N GLY A 60 -5.66 5.03 13.41
CA GLY A 60 -5.35 5.05 14.84
C GLY A 60 -6.23 6.04 15.59
N ALA A 61 -6.38 7.26 15.07
CA ALA A 61 -7.27 8.28 15.64
C ALA A 61 -8.73 7.82 15.65
N SER A 62 -9.22 7.20 14.56
CA SER A 62 -10.59 6.69 14.48
C SER A 62 -10.87 5.64 15.56
N VAL A 63 -9.94 4.69 15.76
CA VAL A 63 -10.09 3.66 16.80
C VAL A 63 -10.07 4.29 18.19
N LEU A 64 -9.15 5.21 18.45
CA LEU A 64 -9.09 5.92 19.74
C LEU A 64 -10.36 6.74 20.01
N SER A 65 -10.92 7.41 19.00
CA SER A 65 -12.19 8.14 19.13
C SER A 65 -13.38 7.23 19.45
N VAL A 66 -13.44 6.03 18.85
CA VAL A 66 -14.49 5.04 19.16
C VAL A 66 -14.36 4.56 20.61
N ILE A 67 -13.15 4.22 21.06
CA ILE A 67 -12.89 3.80 22.44
C ILE A 67 -13.26 4.92 23.43
N ALA A 68 -12.84 6.16 23.15
CA ALA A 68 -13.15 7.31 24.00
C ALA A 68 -14.66 7.59 24.07
N GLY A 69 -15.36 7.51 22.93
CA GLY A 69 -16.82 7.64 22.88
C GLY A 69 -17.53 6.57 23.71
N GLN A 70 -17.07 5.33 23.65
CA GLN A 70 -17.63 4.23 24.44
C GLN A 70 -17.43 4.42 25.95
N ILE A 71 -16.25 4.87 26.37
CA ILE A 71 -15.95 5.18 27.77
C ILE A 71 -16.89 6.29 28.29
N LEU A 72 -17.07 7.37 27.52
CA LEU A 72 -17.96 8.47 27.88
C LEU A 72 -19.42 8.04 28.02
N ILE A 73 -19.92 7.22 27.08
CA ILE A 73 -21.30 6.70 27.13
C ILE A 73 -21.48 5.79 28.35
N THR A 74 -20.50 4.94 28.65
CA THR A 74 -20.55 4.00 29.80
C THR A 74 -20.54 4.73 31.14
N LEU A 75 -19.83 5.86 31.24
CA LEU A 75 -19.75 6.68 32.45
C LEU A 75 -20.96 7.60 32.65
N THR A 76 -21.80 7.78 31.63
CA THR A 76 -22.99 8.63 31.69
C THR A 76 -24.18 7.82 32.23
N PRO A 77 -24.77 8.18 33.39
CA PRO A 77 -25.97 7.52 33.90
C PRO A 77 -27.13 7.78 32.91
N ASN A 78 -27.76 6.71 32.41
CA ASN A 78 -28.75 6.72 31.32
C ASN A 78 -28.19 6.99 29.91
N GLY A 79 -26.94 6.62 29.66
CA GLY A 79 -26.34 6.68 28.32
C GLY A 79 -27.24 6.04 27.24
N PRO A 80 -27.41 6.68 26.07
CA PRO A 80 -28.19 6.12 24.98
C PRO A 80 -27.60 4.78 24.53
N GLN A 81 -28.46 3.77 24.32
CA GLN A 81 -28.03 2.52 23.69
C GLN A 81 -27.51 2.82 22.29
N ILE A 82 -26.26 2.44 22.02
CA ILE A 82 -25.67 2.56 20.70
C ILE A 82 -26.46 1.64 19.76
N PRO A 83 -27.02 2.14 18.65
CA PRO A 83 -27.78 1.30 17.74
C PRO A 83 -26.90 0.20 17.13
N ASP A 84 -27.40 -1.04 17.11
CA ASP A 84 -26.69 -2.19 16.54
C ASP A 84 -26.26 -1.96 15.09
N GLY A 85 -27.04 -1.19 14.32
CA GLY A 85 -26.70 -0.80 12.96
C GLY A 85 -25.42 0.03 12.87
N LEU A 86 -25.14 0.89 13.85
CA LEU A 86 -23.92 1.69 13.88
C LEU A 86 -22.68 0.82 14.15
N ILE A 87 -22.83 -0.19 15.02
CA ILE A 87 -21.79 -1.19 15.31
C ILE A 87 -21.55 -2.05 14.06
N ALA A 88 -22.63 -2.52 13.40
CA ALA A 88 -22.55 -3.32 12.20
C ALA A 88 -21.83 -2.61 11.04
N ILE A 89 -22.11 -1.32 10.82
CA ILE A 89 -21.43 -0.51 9.80
C ILE A 89 -19.94 -0.35 10.14
N GLY A 90 -19.61 -0.11 11.42
CA GLY A 90 -18.22 0.01 11.88
C GLY A 90 -17.42 -1.28 11.66
N SER A 91 -17.98 -2.44 12.00
CA SER A 91 -17.35 -3.74 11.76
C SER A 91 -17.19 -4.06 10.27
N ALA A 92 -18.18 -3.72 9.45
CA ALA A 92 -18.12 -3.90 8.00
C ALA A 92 -17.03 -3.03 7.34
N ALA A 93 -16.90 -1.77 7.76
CA ALA A 93 -15.88 -0.85 7.25
C ALA A 93 -14.45 -1.33 7.59
N ILE A 94 -14.23 -1.84 8.81
CA ILE A 94 -12.95 -2.41 9.22
C ILE A 94 -12.64 -3.70 8.44
N GLY A 95 -13.64 -4.56 8.22
CA GLY A 95 -13.50 -5.77 7.41
C GLY A 95 -13.14 -5.49 5.95
N ALA A 96 -13.76 -4.47 5.33
CA ALA A 96 -13.44 -4.04 3.97
C ALA A 96 -12.01 -3.46 3.86
N LEU A 97 -11.57 -2.69 4.87
CA LEU A 97 -10.20 -2.19 4.94
C LEU A 97 -9.18 -3.32 5.12
N ALA A 98 -9.45 -4.30 5.98
CA ALA A 98 -8.61 -5.49 6.13
C ALA A 98 -8.53 -6.29 4.82
N GLY A 99 -9.63 -6.37 4.06
CA GLY A 99 -9.64 -6.98 2.73
C GLY A 99 -8.81 -6.22 1.68
N LEU A 100 -8.77 -4.89 1.75
CA LEU A 100 -7.96 -4.04 0.86
C LEU A 100 -6.46 -4.07 1.21
N LEU A 101 -6.14 -4.23 2.49
CA LEU A 101 -4.76 -4.31 3.01
C LEU A 101 -4.22 -5.74 3.06
N ALA A 102 -5.07 -6.75 2.82
CA ALA A 102 -4.63 -8.13 2.73
C ALA A 102 -3.67 -8.27 1.53
N PRO A 103 -2.49 -8.88 1.71
CA PRO A 103 -1.57 -9.12 0.61
C PRO A 103 -2.31 -9.96 -0.44
N VAL A 104 -2.42 -9.44 -1.65
CA VAL A 104 -2.86 -10.23 -2.80
C VAL A 104 -1.83 -11.33 -3.00
N GLY A 105 -2.14 -12.53 -2.51
CA GLY A 105 -1.24 -13.66 -2.65
C GLY A 105 -1.02 -13.92 -4.14
N SER A 106 0.23 -13.77 -4.60
CA SER A 106 0.66 -14.27 -5.91
C SER A 106 0.43 -15.77 -5.94
N ARG A 107 -0.69 -16.18 -6.54
CA ARG A 107 -0.95 -17.53 -7.01
C ARG A 107 -1.31 -17.44 -8.49
#